data_AF-B1LUP4-F1
#
_entry.id   AF-B1LUP4-F1
#
_cell.length_a   1.000
_cell.length_b   1.000
_cell.length_c   1.000
_cell.angle_alpha   90.00
_cell.angle_beta   90.00
_cell.angle_gamma   90.00
#
_symmetry.space_group_name_H-M   'P 1'
#
loop_
_entity.id
_entity.type
_entity.pdbx_description
1 polymer ?
#
loop_
_entity_poly.entity_id
_entity_poly.type
_entity_poly.pdbx_seq_one_letter_code
_entity_poly.pdbx_strand_id
1 'polypeptide(L)'
;MEPMKPMKPMEPMKPMEPMKPMEPMKGAQPWWPKDLGEPATSGAQNGMKYAFFPDRRRLLVDRDGQVSTYDSGDHRIGGVAQADGAAKTLTFTGQDGEVDLGSLKKLD
;
A
#
# COMPACT_ATOMS: atom_id res chain seq x y z
N MET A 1 9.66 57.14 32.29
CA MET A 1 9.08 55.81 32.53
C MET A 1 7.69 55.82 31.93
N GLU A 2 7.51 55.26 30.74
CA GLU A 2 6.19 55.21 30.11
C GLU A 2 5.34 54.10 30.75
N PRO A 3 4.06 54.35 31.05
CA PRO A 3 3.21 53.30 31.58
C PRO A 3 2.98 52.25 30.48
N MET A 4 3.34 50.99 30.76
CA MET A 4 3.10 49.87 29.85
C MET A 4 1.59 49.73 29.61
N LYS A 5 1.20 49.72 28.34
CA LYS A 5 -0.20 49.51 27.93
C LYS A 5 -0.65 48.11 28.37
N PRO A 6 -1.87 47.94 28.89
CA PRO A 6 -2.37 46.62 29.25
C PRO A 6 -2.47 45.76 27.98
N MET A 7 -1.84 44.59 28.00
CA MET A 7 -1.94 43.62 26.92
C MET A 7 -3.39 43.18 26.78
N LYS A 8 -3.93 43.22 25.57
CA LYS A 8 -5.27 42.71 25.26
C LYS A 8 -5.34 41.23 25.66
N PRO A 9 -6.44 40.76 26.28
CA PRO A 9 -6.64 39.33 26.50
C PRO A 9 -6.59 38.63 25.13
N MET A 10 -5.80 37.56 25.03
CA MET A 10 -5.71 36.76 23.81
C MET A 10 -7.12 36.29 23.45
N GLU A 11 -7.54 36.57 22.22
CA GLU A 11 -8.80 36.07 21.69
C GLU A 11 -8.80 34.54 21.81
N PRO A 12 -9.91 33.91 22.25
CA PRO A 12 -9.97 32.46 22.33
C PRO A 12 -9.71 31.91 20.93
N MET A 13 -8.70 31.04 20.82
CA MET A 13 -8.36 30.39 19.55
C MET A 13 -9.65 29.77 19.00
N LYS A 14 -9.99 30.09 17.75
CA LYS A 14 -11.10 29.47 17.05
C LYS A 14 -10.96 27.95 17.20
N PRO A 15 -12.05 27.21 17.49
CA PRO A 15 -11.97 25.75 17.49
C PRO A 15 -11.39 25.34 16.14
N MET A 16 -10.32 24.54 16.17
CA MET A 16 -9.72 23.99 14.96
C MET A 16 -10.87 23.41 14.14
N GLU A 17 -11.07 23.93 12.92
CA GLU A 17 -12.04 23.36 12.00
C GLU A 17 -11.76 21.85 11.95
N PRO A 18 -12.78 20.98 12.09
CA PRO A 18 -12.56 19.54 12.04
C PRO A 18 -11.77 19.27 10.77
N MET A 19 -10.60 18.65 10.91
CA MET A 19 -9.81 18.23 9.77
C MET A 19 -10.77 17.53 8.82
N LYS A 20 -10.96 18.10 7.62
CA LYS A 20 -11.76 17.45 6.59
C LYS A 20 -11.34 15.98 6.58
N PRO A 21 -12.27 15.02 6.64
CA PRO A 21 -11.89 13.62 6.49
C PRO A 21 -11.02 13.58 5.26
N MET A 22 -9.78 13.11 5.41
CA MET A 22 -8.80 13.09 4.34
C MET A 22 -9.53 12.48 3.13
N GLU A 23 -9.85 13.31 2.14
CA GLU A 23 -10.47 12.82 0.92
C GLU A 23 -9.56 11.68 0.47
N PRO A 24 -10.06 10.44 0.28
CA PRO A 24 -9.20 9.36 -0.20
C PRO A 24 -8.52 9.92 -1.43
N MET A 25 -7.19 10.00 -1.40
CA MET A 25 -6.42 10.70 -2.42
C MET A 25 -7.02 10.33 -3.78
N LYS A 26 -7.64 11.30 -4.44
CA LYS A 26 -8.02 11.19 -5.85
C LYS A 26 -6.69 11.26 -6.62
N GLY A 27 -5.88 10.21 -6.49
CA GLY A 27 -4.44 10.26 -6.65
C GLY A 27 -3.95 8.98 -7.31
N ALA A 28 -3.55 9.13 -8.57
CA ALA A 28 -3.07 8.11 -9.49
C ALA A 28 -4.11 7.04 -9.88
N GLN A 29 -4.20 6.75 -11.18
CA GLN A 29 -4.80 5.48 -11.58
C GLN A 29 -4.01 4.35 -10.93
N PRO A 30 -4.69 3.30 -10.42
CA PRO A 30 -3.98 2.13 -9.92
C PRO A 30 -3.05 1.61 -11.01
N TRP A 31 -1.84 1.17 -10.62
CA TRP A 31 -0.86 0.60 -11.56
C TRP A 31 -1.27 -0.80 -12.04
N TRP A 32 -2.37 -1.34 -11.50
CA TRP A 32 -2.99 -2.59 -11.89
C TRP A 32 -4.22 -2.39 -12.78
N PRO A 33 -4.61 -3.40 -13.57
CA PRO A 33 -5.82 -3.37 -14.39
C PRO A 33 -7.08 -3.13 -13.56
N LYS A 34 -7.95 -2.24 -14.04
CA LYS A 34 -9.22 -1.91 -13.36
C LYS A 34 -10.18 -3.09 -13.24
N ASP A 35 -10.07 -4.09 -14.13
CA ASP A 35 -10.92 -5.29 -14.09
C ASP A 35 -10.69 -6.14 -12.83
N LEU A 36 -9.51 -6.00 -12.20
CA LEU A 36 -9.21 -6.69 -10.95
C LEU A 36 -9.92 -6.07 -9.73
N GLY A 37 -10.40 -4.84 -9.86
CA GLY A 37 -11.05 -4.13 -8.76
C GLY A 37 -10.07 -3.60 -7.71
N GLU A 38 -10.48 -3.67 -6.45
CA GLU A 38 -9.68 -3.24 -5.30
C GLU A 38 -8.88 -4.42 -4.73
N PRO A 39 -7.57 -4.26 -4.47
CA PRO A 39 -6.79 -5.32 -3.86
C PRO A 39 -7.14 -5.47 -2.38
N ALA A 40 -7.15 -6.70 -1.87
CA ALA A 40 -7.29 -6.96 -0.45
C ALA A 40 -6.06 -6.54 0.34
N THR A 41 -4.87 -6.65 -0.26
CA THR A 41 -3.64 -6.06 0.27
C THR A 41 -2.77 -5.54 -0.87
N SER A 42 -2.09 -4.43 -0.61
CA SER A 42 -1.10 -3.87 -1.53
C SER A 42 0.00 -3.19 -0.74
N GLY A 43 1.18 -3.10 -1.34
CA GLY A 43 2.33 -2.46 -0.70
C GLY A 43 3.47 -2.19 -1.68
N ALA A 44 4.46 -1.44 -1.20
CA ALA A 44 5.66 -1.13 -1.96
C ALA A 44 6.89 -1.15 -1.05
N GLN A 45 7.95 -1.83 -1.48
CA GLN A 45 9.21 -1.94 -0.75
C GLN A 45 10.37 -2.10 -1.73
N ASN A 46 11.51 -1.43 -1.49
CA ASN A 46 12.72 -1.54 -2.32
C ASN A 46 12.51 -1.33 -3.83
N GLY A 47 11.61 -0.41 -4.21
CA GLY A 47 11.30 -0.14 -5.64
C GLY A 47 10.36 -1.15 -6.30
N MET A 48 9.90 -2.16 -5.55
CA MET A 48 8.87 -3.10 -5.99
C MET A 48 7.52 -2.73 -5.40
N LYS A 49 6.45 -3.01 -6.13
CA LYS A 49 5.07 -2.94 -5.64
C LYS A 49 4.38 -4.28 -5.81
N TYR A 50 3.42 -4.58 -4.96
CA TYR A 50 2.55 -5.74 -5.11
C TYR A 50 1.10 -5.37 -4.81
N ALA A 51 0.18 -6.11 -5.43
CA ALA A 51 -1.25 -5.99 -5.21
C ALA A 51 -1.89 -7.39 -5.30
N PHE A 52 -2.60 -7.79 -4.26
CA PHE A 52 -3.23 -9.10 -4.15
C PHE A 52 -4.76 -9.00 -4.22
N PHE A 53 -5.35 -9.78 -5.10
CA PHE A 53 -6.79 -9.80 -5.43
C PHE A 53 -7.33 -11.22 -5.19
N PRO A 54 -7.82 -11.53 -3.97
CA PRO A 54 -8.30 -12.87 -3.64
C PRO A 54 -9.52 -13.27 -4.48
N ASP A 55 -10.45 -12.34 -4.75
CA ASP A 55 -11.66 -12.59 -5.55
C ASP A 55 -11.34 -13.01 -6.99
N ARG A 56 -10.20 -12.55 -7.51
CA ARG A 56 -9.71 -12.89 -8.86
C ARG A 56 -8.64 -13.98 -8.84
N ARG A 57 -8.18 -14.39 -7.66
CA ARG A 57 -6.99 -15.24 -7.47
C ARG A 57 -5.78 -14.70 -8.25
N ARG A 58 -5.54 -13.39 -8.11
CA ARG A 58 -4.43 -12.70 -8.80
C ARG A 58 -3.50 -12.05 -7.81
N LEU A 59 -2.21 -12.23 -8.07
CA LEU A 59 -1.15 -11.45 -7.45
C LEU A 59 -0.41 -10.71 -8.55
N LEU A 60 -0.37 -9.38 -8.45
CA LEU A 60 0.42 -8.54 -9.35
C LEU A 60 1.66 -8.10 -8.61
N VAL A 61 2.80 -8.16 -9.30
CA VAL A 61 4.09 -7.67 -8.82
C VAL A 61 4.66 -6.73 -9.87
N ASP A 62 4.85 -5.47 -9.50
CA ASP A 62 5.57 -4.46 -10.26
C ASP A 62 7.01 -4.42 -9.78
N ARG A 63 7.96 -4.70 -10.68
CA ARG A 63 9.38 -4.62 -10.38
C ARG A 63 10.03 -3.69 -11.38
N ASP A 64 10.51 -2.55 -10.90
CA ASP A 64 11.14 -1.53 -11.75
C ASP A 64 10.25 -1.09 -12.93
N GLY A 65 8.92 -1.06 -12.74
CA GLY A 65 7.94 -0.68 -13.77
C GLY A 65 7.46 -1.85 -14.64
N GLN A 66 8.01 -3.05 -14.48
CA GLN A 66 7.52 -4.25 -15.15
C GLN A 66 6.51 -4.97 -14.26
N VAL A 67 5.24 -4.91 -14.66
CA VAL A 67 4.14 -5.61 -14.00
C VAL A 67 4.08 -7.05 -14.48
N SER A 68 4.10 -7.99 -13.56
CA SER A 68 3.88 -9.42 -13.79
C SER A 68 2.64 -9.87 -13.03
N THR A 69 1.76 -10.62 -13.70
CA THR A 69 0.57 -11.22 -13.08
C THR A 69 0.83 -12.69 -12.75
N TYR A 70 0.42 -13.12 -11.57
CA TYR A 70 0.54 -14.49 -11.09
C TYR A 70 -0.83 -15.01 -10.64
N ASP A 71 -1.05 -16.31 -10.85
CA ASP A 71 -2.17 -17.03 -10.24
C ASP A 71 -1.83 -17.30 -8.79
N SER A 72 -2.62 -16.72 -7.88
CA SER A 72 -2.42 -16.91 -6.44
C SER A 72 -3.14 -18.14 -5.90
N GLY A 73 -3.90 -18.87 -6.73
CA GLY A 73 -4.75 -19.97 -6.27
C GLY A 73 -5.61 -19.56 -5.07
N ASP A 74 -5.63 -20.40 -4.05
CA ASP A 74 -6.31 -20.15 -2.77
C ASP A 74 -5.38 -19.56 -1.69
N HIS A 75 -4.16 -19.17 -2.07
CA HIS A 75 -3.22 -18.56 -1.13
C HIS A 75 -3.74 -17.20 -0.67
N ARG A 76 -3.77 -16.99 0.65
CA ARG A 76 -4.00 -15.67 1.23
C ARG A 76 -2.67 -14.96 1.42
N ILE A 77 -2.61 -13.70 1.03
CA ILE A 77 -1.43 -12.86 1.21
C ILE A 77 -1.82 -11.71 2.15
N GLY A 78 -1.13 -11.61 3.28
CA GLY A 78 -1.27 -10.52 4.26
C GLY A 78 -0.09 -9.55 4.22
N GLY A 79 1.07 -10.00 3.75
CA GLY A 79 2.27 -9.16 3.63
C GLY A 79 3.30 -9.77 2.68
N VAL A 80 4.37 -9.02 2.45
CA VAL A 80 5.52 -9.43 1.65
C VAL A 80 6.79 -9.31 2.48
N ALA A 81 7.68 -10.29 2.35
CA ALA A 81 9.04 -10.25 2.81
C ALA A 81 9.96 -10.49 1.60
N GLN A 82 11.04 -9.72 1.52
CA GLN A 82 12.06 -9.90 0.49
C GLN A 82 13.36 -10.33 1.18
N ALA A 83 13.98 -11.40 0.68
CA ALA A 83 15.31 -11.78 1.13
C ALA A 83 16.37 -10.92 0.40
N ASP A 84 17.31 -10.32 1.15
CA ASP A 84 18.44 -9.54 0.63
C ASP A 84 19.59 -10.42 0.09
N GLY A 85 19.33 -11.69 -0.21
CA GLY A 85 20.30 -12.65 -0.73
C GLY A 85 20.60 -12.53 -2.23
N ALA A 86 21.59 -13.29 -2.70
CA ALA A 86 22.01 -13.33 -4.11
C ALA A 86 20.87 -13.71 -5.08
N ALA A 87 19.95 -14.57 -4.61
CA ALA A 87 18.66 -14.77 -5.23
C ALA A 87 17.65 -13.86 -4.53
N LYS A 88 17.21 -12.78 -5.19
CA LYS A 88 16.17 -11.88 -4.67
C LYS A 88 14.82 -12.59 -4.71
N THR A 89 14.59 -13.53 -3.80
CA THR A 89 13.36 -14.30 -3.68
C THR A 89 12.31 -13.45 -2.98
N LEU A 90 11.08 -13.53 -3.50
CA LEU A 90 9.92 -12.88 -2.92
C LEU A 90 9.08 -13.90 -2.21
N THR A 91 8.87 -13.61 -0.94
CA THR A 91 8.12 -14.45 -0.05
C THR A 91 6.89 -13.69 0.39
N PHE A 92 5.70 -14.24 0.11
CA PHE A 92 4.46 -13.70 0.62
C PHE A 92 4.04 -14.47 1.86
N THR A 93 3.58 -13.76 2.88
CA THR A 93 3.11 -14.40 4.12
C THR A 93 1.60 -14.30 4.21
N GLY A 94 0.98 -15.45 4.42
CA GLY A 94 -0.45 -15.63 4.62
C GLY A 94 -0.78 -16.15 6.00
N GLN A 95 -2.08 -16.29 6.28
CA GLN A 95 -2.57 -16.97 7.49
C GLN A 95 -2.16 -18.45 7.51
N ASP A 96 -2.00 -19.05 6.33
CA ASP A 96 -1.66 -20.47 6.14
C ASP A 96 -0.15 -20.71 5.99
N GLY A 97 0.67 -19.66 6.10
CA GLY A 97 2.13 -19.75 6.04
C GLY A 97 2.76 -19.01 4.86
N GLU A 98 3.93 -19.48 4.46
CA GLU A 98 4.77 -18.84 3.45
C GLU A 98 4.39 -19.27 2.03
N VAL A 99 4.34 -18.31 1.11
CA VAL A 99 4.03 -18.49 -0.31
C VAL A 99 5.20 -17.94 -1.12
N ASP A 100 5.97 -18.86 -1.71
CA ASP A 100 7.06 -18.51 -2.62
C ASP A 100 6.48 -18.02 -3.97
N LEU A 101 6.86 -16.82 -4.40
CA LEU A 101 6.46 -16.31 -5.71
C LEU A 101 6.88 -17.24 -6.85
N GLY A 102 8.04 -17.87 -6.75
CA GLY A 102 8.56 -18.81 -7.75
C GLY A 102 7.73 -20.09 -7.89
N SER A 103 6.90 -20.40 -6.88
CA SER A 103 5.94 -21.52 -6.94
C SER A 103 4.63 -21.14 -7.64
N LEU A 104 4.32 -19.85 -7.76
CA LEU A 104 3.10 -19.37 -8.40
C LEU A 104 3.21 -19.40 -9.93
N LYS A 105 2.11 -19.75 -10.58
CA LYS A 105 2.05 -19.72 -12.04
C LYS A 105 1.98 -18.29 -12.53
N LYS A 106 2.97 -17.85 -13.30
CA LYS A 106 2.90 -16.57 -14.03
C LYS A 106 1.85 -16.65 -15.15
N LEU A 107 1.01 -15.63 -15.25
CA LEU A 107 -0.13 -15.52 -16.17
C LEU A 107 0.05 -14.45 -17.25
N ASP A 108 1.14 -13.70 -17.19
CA ASP A 108 1.55 -12.68 -18.17
C ASP A 108 1.43 -13.16 -19.63
#